data_AF-A0AAZ3PU79-F1
#
_entry.id   AF-A0AAZ3PU79-F1
#
_cell.length_a   1.000
_cell.length_b   1.000
_cell.length_c   1.000
_cell.angle_alpha   90.00
_cell.angle_beta   90.00
_cell.angle_gamma   90.00
#
_symmetry.space_group_name_H-M   'P 1'
#
loop_
_entity.id
_entity.type
_entity.pdbx_description
1 polymer ?
#
loop_
_entity_poly.entity_id
_entity_poly.type
_entity_poly.pdbx_seq_one_letter_code
_entity_poly.pdbx_strand_id
1 'polypeptide(L)'
;MRRIHIKDVLCTLLMLGLLCLMLYAHQGFTSTWDTWQIEQGCTSSRALLGPPPESHVTKQVLSTPPDKTKCQSPHQSHSKSQTYPKSKLQSKSKPQAKNKSKSKKDEGTKAVPVLPTRPPFDFEGYLRDKDNRDFILLMDQLGKCSGEPYMLIAIKSVVADFERRQVVRRTWGREGVLQDGQTVKTVFLLGVPRNKTALPFWDRLLAYESHTFGDILLWDFDDTFFNLTLKETHFLQWVNDSCSNVQFIFKGDADVYVNIENILEMVKGQKPDKDLFVGDIIHHARPIRRHSSKYFVPEFVYGQTMYPS
;
A
#
# COMPACT_ATOMS: atom_id res chain seq x y z
N MET A 1 -55.83 -14.72 -12.71
CA MET A 1 -54.50 -14.52 -12.09
C MET A 1 -54.28 -13.05 -11.69
N ARG A 2 -54.91 -12.54 -10.63
CA ARG A 2 -54.68 -11.14 -10.13
C ARG A 2 -54.69 -10.98 -8.60
N ARG A 3 -54.72 -12.08 -7.84
CA ARG A 3 -54.78 -12.04 -6.36
C ARG A 3 -53.42 -12.18 -5.65
N ILE A 4 -52.35 -12.53 -6.37
CA ILE A 4 -51.03 -12.77 -5.78
C ILE A 4 -50.27 -11.45 -5.58
N HIS A 5 -50.42 -10.49 -6.51
CA HIS A 5 -49.64 -9.25 -6.52
C HIS A 5 -49.99 -8.23 -5.42
N ILE A 6 -51.16 -8.32 -4.79
CA ILE A 6 -51.61 -7.38 -3.74
C ILE A 6 -50.95 -7.70 -2.40
N LYS A 7 -50.69 -8.99 -2.12
CA LYS A 7 -50.06 -9.41 -0.86
C LYS A 7 -48.60 -9.00 -0.78
N ASP A 8 -47.88 -9.06 -1.90
CA ASP A 8 -46.47 -8.68 -1.96
C ASP A 8 -46.29 -7.16 -1.82
N VAL A 9 -47.15 -6.36 -2.47
CA VAL A 9 -47.11 -4.90 -2.35
C VAL A 9 -47.46 -4.46 -0.92
N LEU A 10 -48.47 -5.07 -0.30
CA LEU A 10 -48.83 -4.77 1.09
C LEU A 10 -47.72 -5.17 2.07
N CYS A 11 -47.04 -6.29 1.82
CA CYS A 11 -45.88 -6.73 2.61
C CYS A 11 -44.71 -5.74 2.47
N THR A 12 -44.40 -5.29 1.27
CA THR A 12 -43.33 -4.29 1.06
C THR A 12 -43.61 -2.96 1.73
N LEU A 13 -44.86 -2.49 1.71
CA LEU A 13 -45.26 -1.25 2.38
C LEU A 13 -45.21 -1.38 3.91
N LEU A 14 -45.60 -2.53 4.46
CA LEU A 14 -45.47 -2.81 5.90
C LEU A 14 -44.00 -2.86 6.35
N MET A 15 -43.12 -3.50 5.58
CA MET A 15 -41.69 -3.56 5.89
C MET A 15 -41.01 -2.19 5.82
N LEU A 16 -41.38 -1.36 4.83
CA LEU A 16 -40.91 0.03 4.74
C LEU A 16 -41.41 0.89 5.91
N GLY A 17 -42.67 0.73 6.32
CA GLY A 17 -43.23 1.44 7.48
C GLY A 17 -42.51 1.09 8.78
N LEU A 18 -42.21 -0.19 9.01
CA LEU A 18 -41.45 -0.64 10.18
C LEU A 18 -40.01 -0.13 10.16
N LEU A 19 -39.35 -0.11 9.01
CA LEU A 19 -38.00 0.46 8.87
C LEU A 19 -37.99 1.96 9.20
N CYS A 20 -38.97 2.72 8.71
CA CYS A 20 -39.10 4.15 9.03
C CYS A 20 -39.35 4.40 10.51
N LEU A 21 -40.19 3.60 11.17
CA LEU A 21 -40.43 3.71 12.62
C LEU A 21 -39.16 3.40 13.43
N MET A 22 -38.38 2.41 13.03
CA MET A 22 -37.10 2.09 13.67
C MET A 22 -36.07 3.21 13.51
N LEU A 23 -35.99 3.82 12.32
CA LEU A 23 -35.11 4.97 12.07
C LEU A 23 -35.56 6.21 12.87
N TYR A 24 -36.87 6.44 12.97
CA TYR A 24 -37.42 7.55 13.75
C TYR A 24 -37.18 7.38 15.25
N ALA A 25 -37.35 6.16 15.78
CA ALA A 25 -37.02 5.83 17.17
C ALA A 25 -35.52 5.97 17.46
N HIS A 26 -34.66 5.63 16.49
CA HIS A 26 -33.21 5.79 16.62
C HIS A 26 -32.77 7.27 16.63
N GLN A 27 -33.49 8.15 15.94
CA GLN A 27 -33.28 9.61 16.01
C GLN A 27 -33.84 10.21 17.30
N GLY A 28 -34.90 9.62 17.88
CA GLY A 28 -35.48 10.03 19.16
C GLY A 28 -34.69 9.65 20.41
N PHE A 29 -33.69 8.76 20.30
CA PHE A 29 -32.89 8.28 21.45
C PHE A 29 -31.51 8.96 21.57
N THR A 30 -31.14 9.85 20.64
CA THR A 30 -29.95 10.71 20.78
C THR A 30 -30.36 12.16 21.00
N SER A 31 -31.13 12.41 22.06
CA SER A 31 -31.54 13.76 22.46
C SER A 31 -31.70 13.80 23.98
N THR A 32 -30.59 13.75 24.69
CA THR A 32 -30.36 14.34 26.03
C THR A 32 -28.89 14.11 26.40
N TRP A 33 -28.30 15.03 27.19
CA TRP A 33 -26.87 15.17 27.57
C TRP A 33 -25.99 15.78 26.44
N ASP A 34 -25.46 17.00 26.49
CA ASP A 34 -25.43 18.05 27.53
C ASP A 34 -25.30 19.44 26.90
N THR A 35 -25.91 20.41 27.58
CA THR A 35 -25.90 21.85 27.31
C THR A 35 -24.77 22.50 28.11
N TRP A 36 -23.74 23.07 27.48
CA TRP A 36 -22.89 24.09 28.11
C TRP A 36 -22.46 25.18 27.11
N GLN A 37 -23.17 26.31 27.22
CA GLN A 37 -22.72 27.71 27.13
C GLN A 37 -21.88 28.15 25.91
N ILE A 38 -22.53 28.85 24.98
CA ILE A 38 -21.89 29.80 24.06
C ILE A 38 -22.13 31.20 24.64
N GLU A 39 -21.09 31.85 25.16
CA GLU A 39 -21.10 33.28 25.40
C GLU A 39 -20.81 34.05 24.11
N GLN A 40 -21.66 35.04 23.86
CA GLN A 40 -21.53 36.01 22.78
C GLN A 40 -20.48 37.07 23.13
N GLY A 41 -19.64 37.41 22.16
CA GLY A 41 -18.80 38.59 22.17
C GLY A 41 -18.54 39.05 20.74
N CYS A 42 -19.47 39.80 20.17
CA CYS A 42 -19.33 40.49 18.89
C CYS A 42 -18.36 41.66 19.07
N THR A 43 -17.37 41.84 18.17
CA THR A 43 -17.21 43.05 17.35
C THR A 43 -15.95 43.03 16.47
N SER A 44 -16.21 43.26 15.18
CA SER A 44 -15.49 44.17 14.28
C SER A 44 -14.10 43.82 13.70
N SER A 45 -14.17 43.44 12.41
CA SER A 45 -13.47 44.08 11.28
C SER A 45 -12.00 43.73 10.96
N ARG A 46 -11.85 42.97 9.87
CA ARG A 46 -11.06 43.26 8.65
C ARG A 46 -9.90 44.28 8.76
N ALA A 47 -8.68 43.82 8.47
CA ALA A 47 -7.73 44.35 7.47
C ALA A 47 -6.41 43.55 7.56
N LEU A 48 -6.01 42.79 6.53
CA LEU A 48 -5.13 43.14 5.40
C LEU A 48 -3.67 42.69 5.61
N LEU A 49 -3.12 42.18 4.50
CA LEU A 49 -1.78 41.66 4.25
C LEU A 49 -0.66 42.65 4.63
N GLY A 50 0.48 42.11 5.11
CA GLY A 50 1.76 42.80 5.23
C GLY A 50 2.94 41.79 5.22
N PRO A 51 4.06 42.08 4.53
CA PRO A 51 5.17 41.15 4.27
C PRO A 51 6.22 41.12 5.42
N PRO A 52 7.26 40.25 5.37
CA PRO A 52 8.08 39.91 6.54
C PRO A 52 9.29 40.85 6.72
N PRO A 53 9.91 40.90 7.91
CA PRO A 53 11.23 41.50 8.08
C PRO A 53 12.34 40.46 8.39
N GLU A 54 13.55 40.80 7.94
CA GLU A 54 14.81 40.12 8.21
C GLU A 54 15.43 40.47 9.58
N SER A 55 16.15 39.48 10.11
CA SER A 55 17.46 39.58 10.79
C SER A 55 17.62 40.07 12.26
N HIS A 56 18.46 39.29 12.95
CA HIS A 56 19.38 39.59 14.05
C HIS A 56 18.98 39.44 15.55
N VAL A 57 19.52 38.34 16.14
CA VAL A 57 20.51 38.31 17.26
C VAL A 57 20.02 38.51 18.73
N THR A 58 19.93 37.37 19.43
CA THR A 58 20.71 36.99 20.65
C THR A 58 20.16 37.15 22.08
N LYS A 59 20.40 36.06 22.86
CA LYS A 59 20.48 35.86 24.34
C LYS A 59 19.16 35.86 25.12
N GLN A 60 18.96 35.08 26.19
CA GLN A 60 19.51 33.83 26.79
C GLN A 60 18.70 33.68 28.11
N VAL A 61 18.74 32.49 28.74
CA VAL A 61 18.49 32.21 30.19
C VAL A 61 17.08 31.75 30.63
N LEU A 62 17.01 30.42 30.82
CA LEU A 62 16.67 29.68 32.07
C LEU A 62 15.23 29.73 32.63
N SER A 63 14.55 28.58 32.63
CA SER A 63 14.29 27.75 33.82
C SER A 63 13.19 26.69 33.58
N THR A 64 13.41 25.50 34.14
CA THR A 64 12.50 24.35 34.35
C THR A 64 12.66 23.94 35.82
N PRO A 65 11.89 22.98 36.39
CA PRO A 65 10.47 22.60 36.27
C PRO A 65 9.85 22.52 37.71
N PRO A 66 8.67 21.90 37.97
CA PRO A 66 8.53 20.43 38.16
C PRO A 66 7.12 19.91 37.73
N ASP A 67 6.63 18.69 37.94
CA ASP A 67 7.09 17.29 37.89
C ASP A 67 5.81 16.45 38.15
N LYS A 68 5.76 15.22 37.61
CA LYS A 68 4.85 14.07 37.87
C LYS A 68 3.33 14.24 37.67
N THR A 69 2.73 13.34 36.88
CA THR A 69 1.88 12.26 37.44
C THR A 69 1.82 11.07 36.46
N LYS A 70 1.95 9.89 37.05
CA LYS A 70 2.02 8.54 36.48
C LYS A 70 0.67 7.89 36.80
N CYS A 71 -0.01 7.29 35.82
CA CYS A 71 -1.14 6.39 36.10
C CYS A 71 -0.99 5.09 35.31
N GLN A 72 -1.10 4.00 36.07
CA GLN A 72 -0.93 2.61 35.68
C GLN A 72 -2.22 2.02 35.10
N SER A 73 -2.02 0.97 34.31
CA SER A 73 -3.02 0.03 33.79
C SER A 73 -3.58 -0.91 34.88
N PRO A 74 -4.75 -1.52 34.67
CA PRO A 74 -5.08 -2.80 35.29
C PRO A 74 -4.92 -4.00 34.33
N HIS A 75 -4.20 -5.00 34.84
CA HIS A 75 -4.36 -6.45 34.62
C HIS A 75 -5.85 -6.88 34.56
N GLN A 76 -6.33 -8.00 34.02
CA GLN A 76 -5.80 -9.31 33.61
C GLN A 76 -7.00 -10.03 32.93
N SER A 77 -6.77 -10.98 32.00
CA SER A 77 -7.31 -12.34 32.14
C SER A 77 -6.89 -13.25 30.99
N HIS A 78 -6.33 -14.39 31.39
CA HIS A 78 -6.06 -15.57 30.58
C HIS A 78 -7.36 -16.26 30.14
N SER A 79 -7.41 -16.77 28.92
CA SER A 79 -8.09 -18.05 28.66
C SER A 79 -7.48 -18.77 27.45
N LYS A 80 -7.71 -20.08 27.42
CA LYS A 80 -6.83 -21.13 26.91
C LYS A 80 -6.97 -21.39 25.41
N SER A 81 -5.87 -21.89 24.87
CA SER A 81 -5.73 -22.71 23.66
C SER A 81 -6.79 -23.79 23.51
N GLN A 82 -7.34 -23.95 22.30
CA GLN A 82 -7.88 -25.20 21.80
C GLN A 82 -7.39 -25.49 20.39
N THR A 83 -6.76 -26.66 20.28
CA THR A 83 -6.19 -27.27 19.08
C THR A 83 -7.15 -28.34 18.61
N TYR A 84 -7.46 -28.42 17.31
CA TYR A 84 -8.03 -29.61 16.64
C TYR A 84 -7.67 -29.59 15.12
N PRO A 85 -7.68 -30.73 14.42
CA PRO A 85 -6.45 -31.30 13.87
C PRO A 85 -6.32 -31.27 12.34
N LYS A 86 -5.07 -31.42 11.90
CA LYS A 86 -4.63 -31.69 10.52
C LYS A 86 -5.19 -33.02 10.00
N SER A 87 -5.85 -33.01 8.84
CA SER A 87 -6.07 -34.21 8.03
C SER A 87 -5.01 -34.30 6.92
N LYS A 88 -4.22 -35.37 6.95
CA LYS A 88 -3.40 -35.85 5.84
C LYS A 88 -4.31 -36.55 4.83
N LEU A 89 -4.09 -36.35 3.54
CA LEU A 89 -4.42 -37.36 2.55
C LEU A 89 -3.24 -37.55 1.59
N GLN A 90 -2.63 -38.73 1.70
CA GLN A 90 -1.60 -39.22 0.80
C GLN A 90 -2.24 -40.01 -0.36
N SER A 91 -1.82 -39.65 -1.56
CA SER A 91 -1.25 -40.55 -2.58
C SER A 91 -2.15 -41.47 -3.44
N LYS A 92 -1.79 -41.42 -4.75
CA LYS A 92 -1.75 -42.48 -5.77
C LYS A 92 -3.05 -42.88 -6.49
N SER A 93 -3.11 -42.58 -7.79
CA SER A 93 -2.76 -43.55 -8.85
C SER A 93 -3.04 -43.03 -10.28
N LYS A 94 -2.17 -43.42 -11.21
CA LYS A 94 -2.29 -43.46 -12.69
C LYS A 94 -1.76 -44.86 -13.09
N PRO A 95 -1.88 -45.38 -14.32
CA PRO A 95 -2.62 -44.89 -15.50
C PRO A 95 -3.42 -46.02 -16.21
N GLN A 96 -4.26 -45.69 -17.20
CA GLN A 96 -4.58 -46.62 -18.29
C GLN A 96 -4.89 -45.90 -19.60
N ALA A 97 -4.45 -46.54 -20.69
CA ALA A 97 -4.35 -46.01 -22.04
C ALA A 97 -5.41 -46.60 -22.98
N LYS A 98 -5.45 -46.04 -24.22
CA LYS A 98 -6.17 -46.42 -25.45
C LYS A 98 -7.55 -45.73 -25.60
N ASN A 99 -7.91 -45.09 -26.72
CA ASN A 99 -7.68 -45.43 -28.13
C ASN A 99 -7.63 -44.21 -29.08
N LYS A 100 -6.97 -44.43 -30.23
CA LYS A 100 -6.94 -43.59 -31.43
C LYS A 100 -8.31 -43.51 -32.13
N SER A 101 -8.65 -42.35 -32.68
CA SER A 101 -9.37 -42.23 -33.95
C SER A 101 -8.82 -41.05 -34.76
N LYS A 102 -8.32 -41.34 -35.97
CA LYS A 102 -7.97 -40.36 -37.00
C LYS A 102 -9.25 -39.88 -37.68
N SER A 103 -9.36 -38.58 -37.98
CA SER A 103 -10.05 -38.12 -39.19
C SER A 103 -9.56 -36.75 -39.64
N LYS A 104 -9.15 -36.76 -40.91
CA LYS A 104 -9.20 -35.73 -41.97
C LYS A 104 -8.52 -34.36 -41.80
N LYS A 105 -7.87 -34.05 -42.92
CA LYS A 105 -7.07 -32.91 -43.32
C LYS A 105 -8.04 -31.89 -43.93
N ASP A 106 -8.12 -30.69 -43.37
CA ASP A 106 -8.66 -29.53 -44.07
C ASP A 106 -7.60 -28.43 -44.06
N GLU A 107 -7.34 -27.95 -45.26
CA GLU A 107 -6.35 -26.96 -45.64
C GLU A 107 -7.03 -25.60 -45.49
N GLY A 108 -6.87 -24.99 -44.32
CA GLY A 108 -7.41 -23.68 -43.98
C GLY A 108 -6.27 -22.74 -43.61
N THR A 109 -6.13 -21.67 -44.40
CA THR A 109 -5.23 -20.52 -44.21
C THR A 109 -5.01 -20.20 -42.73
N LYS A 110 -3.79 -20.40 -42.22
CA LYS A 110 -3.41 -19.98 -40.87
C LYS A 110 -3.44 -18.46 -40.80
N ALA A 111 -4.58 -17.89 -40.42
CA ALA A 111 -4.62 -16.56 -39.86
C ALA A 111 -3.72 -16.57 -38.62
N VAL A 112 -2.59 -15.87 -38.69
CA VAL A 112 -1.78 -15.58 -37.51
C VAL A 112 -2.70 -14.83 -36.54
N PRO A 113 -2.88 -15.31 -35.29
CA PRO A 113 -3.61 -14.54 -34.31
C PRO A 113 -2.82 -13.25 -34.09
N VAL A 114 -3.34 -12.13 -34.57
CA VAL A 114 -2.85 -10.81 -34.17
C VAL A 114 -3.23 -10.69 -32.70
N LEU A 115 -2.30 -11.08 -31.84
CA LEU A 115 -2.39 -10.81 -30.42
C LEU A 115 -2.54 -9.29 -30.28
N PRO A 116 -3.48 -8.77 -29.47
CA PRO A 116 -3.58 -7.35 -29.24
C PRO A 116 -2.28 -6.87 -28.60
N THR A 117 -1.36 -6.40 -29.45
CA THR A 117 -0.14 -5.73 -29.02
C THR A 117 -0.64 -4.51 -28.28
N ARG A 118 -0.42 -4.49 -26.95
CA ARG A 118 -0.43 -3.25 -26.19
C ARG A 118 0.34 -2.22 -27.02
N PRO A 119 -0.15 -0.97 -27.12
CA PRO A 119 0.55 0.03 -27.91
C PRO A 119 2.03 0.03 -27.53
N PRO A 120 2.94 0.07 -28.52
CA PRO A 120 4.36 0.03 -28.24
C PRO A 120 4.70 1.14 -27.26
N PHE A 121 5.48 0.81 -26.24
CA PHE A 121 5.95 1.80 -25.27
C PHE A 121 6.86 2.81 -25.98
N ASP A 122 6.68 4.09 -25.70
CA ASP A 122 7.47 5.19 -26.25
C ASP A 122 8.83 5.28 -25.54
N PHE A 123 9.80 4.52 -26.04
CA PHE A 123 11.16 4.50 -25.50
C PHE A 123 11.92 5.79 -25.79
N GLU A 124 11.68 6.47 -26.93
CA GLU A 124 12.35 7.75 -27.20
C GLU A 124 11.87 8.85 -26.26
N GLY A 125 10.56 8.92 -25.99
CA GLY A 125 9.98 9.81 -24.98
C GLY A 125 10.56 9.52 -23.59
N TYR A 126 10.59 8.25 -23.18
CA TYR A 126 11.20 7.84 -21.91
C TYR A 126 12.66 8.28 -21.78
N LEU A 127 13.45 8.17 -22.86
CA LEU A 127 14.85 8.60 -22.85
C LEU A 127 15.00 10.13 -22.85
N ARG A 128 14.08 10.88 -23.47
CA ARG A 128 14.07 12.35 -23.41
C ARG A 128 13.80 12.84 -21.99
N ASP A 129 12.88 12.19 -21.29
CA ASP A 129 12.48 12.57 -19.93
C ASP A 129 13.36 11.94 -18.84
N LYS A 130 14.42 11.20 -19.22
CA LYS A 130 15.22 10.41 -18.27
C LYS A 130 15.86 11.24 -17.16
N ASP A 131 16.07 12.53 -17.36
CA ASP A 131 16.71 13.40 -16.35
C ASP A 131 15.67 14.13 -15.47
N ASN A 132 14.37 14.04 -15.81
CA ASN A 132 13.30 14.57 -14.97
C ASN A 132 12.99 13.56 -13.84
N ARG A 133 13.68 13.71 -12.72
CA ARG A 133 13.60 12.78 -11.57
C ARG A 133 13.19 13.44 -10.26
N ASP A 134 12.95 14.74 -10.25
CA ASP A 134 12.63 15.50 -9.04
C ASP A 134 11.10 15.62 -8.86
N PHE A 135 10.49 14.55 -8.34
CA PHE A 135 9.06 14.53 -8.02
C PHE A 135 8.80 14.77 -6.53
N ILE A 136 7.83 15.62 -6.23
CA ILE A 136 7.45 15.95 -4.86
C ILE A 136 6.70 14.79 -4.19
N LEU A 137 6.88 14.66 -2.88
CA LEU A 137 6.10 13.77 -2.03
C LEU A 137 4.76 14.44 -1.67
N LEU A 138 3.67 13.90 -2.20
CA LEU A 138 2.31 14.42 -2.02
C LEU A 138 1.66 13.93 -0.72
N MET A 139 1.96 12.71 -0.29
CA MET A 139 1.50 12.14 0.98
C MET A 139 2.69 11.53 1.71
N ASP A 140 2.95 12.03 2.91
CA ASP A 140 4.06 11.61 3.77
C ASP A 140 3.56 11.09 5.12
N GLN A 141 4.41 10.34 5.82
CA GLN A 141 4.17 9.73 7.12
C GLN A 141 5.32 10.09 8.08
N LEU A 142 5.47 11.37 8.42
CA LEU A 142 6.57 11.91 9.24
C LEU A 142 6.83 11.14 10.56
N GLY A 143 5.78 10.60 11.17
CA GLY A 143 5.89 9.82 12.41
C GLY A 143 6.23 8.33 12.22
N LYS A 144 6.29 7.82 10.99
CA LYS A 144 6.38 6.37 10.72
C LYS A 144 7.64 5.74 11.30
N CYS A 145 8.77 6.44 11.19
CA CYS A 145 10.06 5.99 11.70
C CYS A 145 10.42 6.57 13.07
N SER A 146 9.45 7.19 13.77
CA SER A 146 9.62 7.53 15.18
C SER A 146 9.84 6.25 15.99
N GLY A 147 10.93 6.21 16.75
CA GLY A 147 11.32 5.03 17.54
C GLY A 147 12.21 4.02 16.80
N GLU A 148 12.84 4.43 15.68
CA GLU A 148 13.94 3.71 15.02
C GLU A 148 13.59 2.24 14.68
N PRO A 149 12.79 2.01 13.62
CA PRO A 149 12.33 0.68 13.28
C PRO A 149 13.50 -0.29 13.09
N TYR A 150 13.42 -1.46 13.71
CA TYR A 150 14.35 -2.55 13.42
C TYR A 150 14.21 -3.00 11.96
N MET A 151 12.96 -3.13 11.49
CA MET A 151 12.66 -3.47 10.11
C MET A 151 11.61 -2.54 9.51
N LEU A 152 11.90 -1.99 8.34
CA LEU A 152 10.93 -1.33 7.48
C LEU A 152 10.54 -2.25 6.32
N ILE A 153 9.25 -2.56 6.24
CA ILE A 153 8.62 -3.30 5.14
C ILE A 153 8.11 -2.28 4.13
N ALA A 154 8.75 -2.18 2.97
CA ALA A 154 8.43 -1.23 1.91
C ALA A 154 7.82 -1.93 0.69
N ILE A 155 6.51 -1.73 0.48
CA ILE A 155 5.74 -2.49 -0.51
C ILE A 155 5.35 -1.62 -1.69
N LYS A 156 5.84 -1.97 -2.88
CA LYS A 156 5.39 -1.36 -4.13
C LYS A 156 3.91 -1.71 -4.34
N SER A 157 3.10 -0.69 -4.53
CA SER A 157 1.66 -0.81 -4.81
C SER A 157 1.25 0.26 -5.82
N VAL A 158 0.01 0.20 -6.30
CA VAL A 158 -0.61 1.22 -7.14
C VAL A 158 -1.91 1.67 -6.48
N VAL A 159 -2.42 2.86 -6.79
CA VAL A 159 -3.62 3.41 -6.13
C VAL A 159 -4.79 2.43 -6.09
N ALA A 160 -5.04 1.72 -7.19
CA ALA A 160 -6.14 0.75 -7.33
C ALA A 160 -6.03 -0.49 -6.41
N ASP A 161 -4.83 -0.82 -5.92
CA ASP A 161 -4.54 -2.06 -5.19
C ASP A 161 -4.90 -1.99 -3.69
N PHE A 162 -6.00 -1.31 -3.33
CA PHE A 162 -6.46 -1.17 -1.93
C PHE A 162 -6.59 -2.52 -1.23
N GLU A 163 -7.29 -3.49 -1.84
CA GLU A 163 -7.50 -4.81 -1.26
C GLU A 163 -6.20 -5.57 -1.02
N ARG A 164 -5.21 -5.44 -1.91
CA ARG A 164 -3.89 -6.05 -1.72
C ARG A 164 -3.18 -5.44 -0.53
N ARG A 165 -3.19 -4.11 -0.40
CA ARG A 165 -2.64 -3.43 0.78
C ARG A 165 -3.34 -3.89 2.07
N GLN A 166 -4.67 -4.05 2.06
CA GLN A 166 -5.42 -4.60 3.20
C GLN A 166 -4.98 -6.02 3.56
N VAL A 167 -4.77 -6.89 2.57
CA VAL A 167 -4.24 -8.25 2.82
C VAL A 167 -2.87 -8.18 3.45
N VAL A 168 -1.96 -7.36 2.93
CA VAL A 168 -0.61 -7.18 3.50
C VAL A 168 -0.71 -6.71 4.96
N ARG A 169 -1.48 -5.65 5.26
CA ARG A 169 -1.68 -5.13 6.62
C ARG A 169 -2.20 -6.17 7.61
N ARG A 170 -3.14 -7.01 7.17
CA ARG A 170 -3.80 -8.03 8.02
C ARG A 170 -3.00 -9.31 8.15
N THR A 171 -1.98 -9.51 7.31
CA THR A 171 -1.19 -10.74 7.26
C THR A 171 0.27 -10.45 7.56
N TRP A 172 1.14 -10.54 6.56
CA TRP A 172 2.58 -10.56 6.74
C TRP A 172 3.19 -9.17 6.91
N GLY A 173 2.56 -8.09 6.44
CA GLY A 173 3.04 -6.72 6.62
C GLY A 173 2.48 -6.03 7.87
N ARG A 174 2.08 -6.80 8.89
CA ARG A 174 1.49 -6.27 10.12
C ARG A 174 2.55 -5.53 10.95
N GLU A 175 2.28 -4.27 11.27
CA GLU A 175 3.13 -3.51 12.19
C GLU A 175 3.04 -4.03 13.63
N GLY A 176 4.12 -3.88 14.39
CA GLY A 176 4.12 -4.24 15.80
C GLY A 176 5.50 -4.22 16.45
N VAL A 177 5.51 -4.67 17.70
CA VAL A 177 6.72 -4.91 18.48
C VAL A 177 6.88 -6.42 18.62
N LEU A 178 8.05 -6.93 18.27
CA LEU A 178 8.45 -8.32 18.38
C LEU A 178 8.76 -8.67 19.85
N GLN A 179 8.90 -9.96 20.14
CA GLN A 179 9.09 -10.45 21.52
C GLN A 179 10.37 -9.92 22.19
N ASP A 180 11.38 -9.58 21.40
CA ASP A 180 12.66 -9.01 21.85
C ASP A 180 12.68 -7.46 21.85
N GLY A 181 11.52 -6.83 21.67
CA GLY A 181 11.38 -5.37 21.68
C GLY A 181 11.65 -4.69 20.34
N GLN A 182 12.05 -5.43 19.31
CA GLN A 182 12.30 -4.89 17.97
C GLN A 182 11.00 -4.47 17.28
N THR A 183 11.02 -3.32 16.62
CA THR A 183 9.85 -2.72 15.97
C THR A 183 9.83 -2.99 14.48
N VAL A 184 8.66 -3.37 13.95
CA VAL A 184 8.42 -3.55 12.51
C VAL A 184 7.39 -2.53 12.04
N LYS A 185 7.74 -1.81 10.96
CA LYS A 185 6.90 -0.79 10.34
C LYS A 185 6.66 -1.10 8.87
N THR A 186 5.53 -0.67 8.34
CA THR A 186 5.16 -0.92 6.94
C THR A 186 4.82 0.39 6.25
N VAL A 187 5.29 0.53 5.02
CA VAL A 187 4.92 1.62 4.11
C VAL A 187 4.59 1.07 2.73
N PHE A 188 3.61 1.67 2.06
CA PHE A 188 3.26 1.40 0.69
C PHE A 188 3.75 2.54 -0.22
N LEU A 189 4.43 2.17 -1.30
CA LEU A 189 5.07 3.09 -2.22
C LEU A 189 4.21 3.25 -3.49
N LEU A 190 3.66 4.45 -3.70
CA LEU A 190 2.73 4.75 -4.77
C LEU A 190 3.19 5.95 -5.61
N GLY A 191 2.84 5.95 -6.90
CA GLY A 191 2.77 7.15 -7.73
C GLY A 191 1.32 7.51 -8.05
N VAL A 192 1.12 8.62 -8.75
CA VAL A 192 -0.22 9.01 -9.22
C VAL A 192 -0.71 8.08 -10.33
N PRO A 193 -2.01 7.75 -10.41
CA PRO A 193 -2.50 6.86 -11.44
C PRO A 193 -2.48 7.57 -12.79
N ARG A 194 -1.80 6.97 -13.78
CA ARG A 194 -1.70 7.52 -15.15
C ARG A 194 -3.07 7.76 -15.80
N ASN A 195 -4.03 6.85 -15.58
CA ASN A 195 -5.40 6.98 -16.09
C ASN A 195 -6.36 7.40 -14.97
N LYS A 196 -6.34 8.70 -14.65
CA LYS A 196 -7.19 9.30 -13.62
C LYS A 196 -8.69 9.18 -13.95
N THR A 197 -9.05 9.17 -15.23
CA THR A 197 -10.44 9.02 -15.68
C THR A 197 -11.00 7.63 -15.40
N ALA A 198 -10.17 6.59 -15.53
CA ALA A 198 -10.57 5.22 -15.21
C ALA A 198 -10.67 4.93 -13.69
N LEU A 199 -10.08 5.81 -12.86
CA LEU A 199 -10.09 5.72 -11.41
C LEU A 199 -10.66 7.02 -10.82
N PRO A 200 -11.98 7.26 -10.95
CA PRO A 200 -12.60 8.46 -10.39
C PRO A 200 -12.45 8.49 -8.86
N PHE A 201 -12.27 9.69 -8.30
CA PHE A 201 -12.12 9.94 -6.85
C PHE A 201 -10.94 9.22 -6.17
N TRP A 202 -9.95 8.76 -6.94
CA TRP A 202 -8.78 8.05 -6.43
C TRP A 202 -8.04 8.84 -5.35
N ASP A 203 -7.98 10.16 -5.50
CA ASP A 203 -7.31 11.10 -4.61
C ASP A 203 -7.96 11.12 -3.23
N ARG A 204 -9.29 11.22 -3.18
CA ARG A 204 -10.06 11.23 -1.93
C ARG A 204 -10.02 9.88 -1.22
N LEU A 205 -10.15 8.79 -1.99
CA LEU A 205 -10.10 7.43 -1.43
C LEU A 205 -8.72 7.11 -0.87
N LEU A 206 -7.65 7.48 -1.60
CA LEU A 206 -6.29 7.27 -1.14
C LEU A 206 -5.94 8.19 0.03
N ALA A 207 -6.43 9.43 0.05
CA ALA A 207 -6.26 10.33 1.20
C ALA A 207 -6.96 9.78 2.45
N TYR A 208 -8.16 9.23 2.31
CA TYR A 208 -8.86 8.56 3.41
C TYR A 208 -8.09 7.33 3.92
N GLU A 209 -7.59 6.49 3.00
CA GLU A 209 -6.74 5.36 3.36
C GLU A 209 -5.47 5.81 4.09
N SER A 210 -4.75 6.78 3.52
CA SER A 210 -3.53 7.35 4.08
C SER A 210 -3.75 7.89 5.49
N HIS A 211 -4.84 8.64 5.71
CA HIS A 211 -5.21 9.13 7.03
C HIS A 211 -5.55 8.02 8.02
N THR A 212 -6.24 6.96 7.55
CA THR A 212 -6.70 5.86 8.40
C THR A 212 -5.57 4.95 8.85
N PHE A 213 -4.62 4.65 7.96
CA PHE A 213 -3.57 3.65 8.22
C PHE A 213 -2.17 4.26 8.43
N GLY A 214 -1.97 5.51 8.01
CA GLY A 214 -0.72 6.24 8.20
C GLY A 214 0.48 5.57 7.55
N ASP A 215 0.30 4.85 6.45
CA ASP A 215 1.33 3.99 5.82
C ASP A 215 1.45 4.17 4.30
N ILE A 216 0.91 5.25 3.74
CA ILE A 216 0.98 5.56 2.31
C ILE A 216 2.04 6.63 2.05
N LEU A 217 3.00 6.33 1.18
CA LEU A 217 3.88 7.31 0.56
C LEU A 217 3.47 7.47 -0.91
N LEU A 218 3.14 8.71 -1.31
CA LEU A 218 2.68 9.02 -2.66
C LEU A 218 3.53 10.11 -3.29
N TRP A 219 4.16 9.83 -4.44
CA TRP A 219 4.91 10.82 -5.21
C TRP A 219 4.18 11.25 -6.48
N ASP A 220 4.47 12.47 -6.95
CA ASP A 220 3.83 13.08 -8.12
C ASP A 220 4.38 12.60 -9.49
N PHE A 221 4.59 11.29 -9.67
CA PHE A 221 4.90 10.71 -10.98
C PHE A 221 3.88 9.66 -11.38
N ASP A 222 3.67 9.50 -12.68
CA ASP A 222 2.79 8.47 -13.23
C ASP A 222 3.26 7.07 -12.83
N ASP A 223 2.44 6.35 -12.07
CA ASP A 223 2.73 5.00 -11.57
C ASP A 223 2.62 3.98 -12.70
N THR A 224 3.74 3.74 -13.38
CA THR A 224 3.85 2.83 -14.51
C THR A 224 5.02 1.88 -14.34
N PHE A 225 4.99 0.78 -15.09
CA PHE A 225 6.04 -0.24 -15.03
C PHE A 225 7.45 0.32 -15.29
N PHE A 226 7.60 1.24 -16.25
CA PHE A 226 8.90 1.84 -16.57
C PHE A 226 9.33 2.95 -15.59
N ASN A 227 8.40 3.46 -14.76
CA ASN A 227 8.67 4.43 -13.70
C ASN A 227 8.95 3.76 -12.34
N LEU A 228 9.03 2.42 -12.28
CA LEU A 228 9.40 1.72 -11.05
C LEU A 228 10.79 2.13 -10.52
N THR A 229 11.70 2.57 -11.38
CA THR A 229 13.00 3.11 -10.96
C THR A 229 12.85 4.47 -10.26
N LEU A 230 11.91 5.32 -10.67
CA LEU A 230 11.61 6.58 -9.96
C LEU A 230 11.06 6.27 -8.56
N LYS A 231 10.14 5.30 -8.48
CA LYS A 231 9.62 4.80 -7.20
C LYS A 231 10.75 4.34 -6.27
N GLU A 232 11.74 3.64 -6.82
CA GLU A 232 12.89 3.19 -6.05
C GLU A 232 13.75 4.35 -5.53
N THR A 233 14.16 5.26 -6.42
CA THR A 233 15.06 6.36 -6.04
C THR A 233 14.41 7.28 -5.01
N HIS A 234 13.11 7.56 -5.17
CA HIS A 234 12.36 8.37 -4.21
C HIS A 234 12.17 7.68 -2.86
N PHE A 235 11.94 6.36 -2.85
CA PHE A 235 11.87 5.62 -1.61
C PHE A 235 13.21 5.65 -0.86
N LEU A 236 14.32 5.44 -1.56
CA LEU A 236 15.66 5.50 -0.95
C LEU A 236 15.98 6.89 -0.40
N GLN A 237 15.59 7.96 -1.12
CA GLN A 237 15.71 9.33 -0.62
C GLN A 237 14.86 9.55 0.64
N TRP A 238 13.60 9.10 0.65
CA TRP A 238 12.74 9.20 1.83
C TRP A 238 13.31 8.43 3.04
N VAL A 239 13.90 7.25 2.82
CA VAL A 239 14.59 6.51 3.88
C VAL A 239 15.74 7.34 4.45
N ASN A 240 16.57 7.92 3.59
CA ASN A 240 17.68 8.77 4.02
C ASN A 240 17.21 9.97 4.85
N ASP A 241 16.12 10.60 4.43
CA ASP A 241 15.66 11.87 5.02
C ASP A 241 14.78 11.66 6.27
N SER A 242 13.98 10.58 6.30
CA SER A 242 12.93 10.37 7.33
C SER A 242 13.11 9.10 8.16
N CYS A 243 13.98 8.18 7.74
CA CYS A 243 14.12 6.85 8.35
C CYS A 243 15.58 6.37 8.47
N SER A 244 16.53 7.30 8.65
CA SER A 244 17.97 7.04 8.56
C SER A 244 18.52 6.00 9.56
N ASN A 245 17.82 5.79 10.68
CA ASN A 245 18.21 4.83 11.73
C ASN A 245 17.56 3.45 11.59
N VAL A 246 16.86 3.17 10.47
CA VAL A 246 16.33 1.82 10.21
C VAL A 246 17.48 0.82 10.08
N GLN A 247 17.36 -0.34 10.73
CA GLN A 247 18.41 -1.37 10.68
C GLN A 247 18.33 -2.26 9.43
N PHE A 248 17.12 -2.66 9.05
CA PHE A 248 16.88 -3.52 7.89
C PHE A 248 15.68 -3.05 7.09
N ILE A 249 15.76 -3.18 5.77
CA ILE A 249 14.66 -2.89 4.86
C ILE A 249 14.31 -4.15 4.10
N PHE A 250 13.06 -4.58 4.20
CA PHE A 250 12.48 -5.54 3.27
C PHE A 250 11.71 -4.78 2.20
N LYS A 251 12.06 -4.98 0.93
CA LYS A 251 11.32 -4.40 -0.20
C LYS A 251 10.64 -5.50 -1.01
N GLY A 252 9.35 -5.31 -1.32
CA GLY A 252 8.57 -6.30 -2.06
C GLY A 252 7.45 -5.70 -2.91
N ASP A 253 6.69 -6.57 -3.56
CA ASP A 253 5.46 -6.24 -4.28
C ASP A 253 4.22 -6.62 -3.45
N ALA A 254 3.08 -6.00 -3.73
CA ALA A 254 1.85 -6.27 -2.98
C ALA A 254 1.17 -7.62 -3.34
N ASP A 255 1.68 -8.35 -4.34
CA ASP A 255 1.12 -9.61 -4.84
C ASP A 255 1.91 -10.86 -4.44
N VAL A 256 2.82 -10.75 -3.46
CA VAL A 256 3.57 -11.88 -2.89
C VAL A 256 3.10 -12.21 -1.47
N TYR A 257 3.51 -13.38 -1.00
CA TYR A 257 3.48 -13.74 0.43
C TYR A 257 4.90 -13.73 0.98
N VAL A 258 5.06 -13.21 2.20
CA VAL A 258 6.35 -13.13 2.87
C VAL A 258 6.23 -13.73 4.26
N ASN A 259 7.21 -14.57 4.63
CA ASN A 259 7.34 -15.05 5.99
C ASN A 259 8.30 -14.10 6.75
N ILE A 260 7.77 -13.03 7.32
CA ILE A 260 8.56 -12.01 8.02
C ILE A 260 9.31 -12.58 9.22
N GLU A 261 8.74 -13.54 9.94
CA GLU A 261 9.42 -14.21 11.07
C GLU A 261 10.72 -14.89 10.63
N ASN A 262 10.72 -15.55 9.46
CA ASN A 262 11.93 -16.19 8.91
C ASN A 262 12.97 -15.16 8.46
N ILE A 263 12.54 -14.01 7.92
CA ILE A 263 13.46 -12.93 7.57
C ILE A 263 14.11 -12.34 8.83
N LEU A 264 13.31 -12.11 9.87
CA LEU A 264 13.79 -11.62 11.17
C LEU A 264 14.80 -12.58 11.80
N GLU A 265 14.55 -13.89 11.71
CA GLU A 265 15.50 -14.92 12.16
C GLU A 265 16.81 -14.89 11.35
N MET A 266 16.73 -14.73 10.02
CA MET A 266 17.90 -14.64 9.14
C MET A 266 18.79 -13.43 9.43
N VAL A 267 18.19 -12.27 9.73
CA VAL A 267 18.95 -11.03 10.03
C VAL A 267 19.36 -10.92 11.50
N LYS A 268 18.88 -11.82 12.37
CA LYS A 268 19.20 -11.82 13.79
C LYS A 268 20.71 -11.95 14.03
N GLY A 269 21.27 -11.00 14.77
CA GLY A 269 22.71 -10.97 15.08
C GLY A 269 23.60 -10.48 13.93
N GLN A 270 23.03 -10.16 12.75
CA GLN A 270 23.75 -9.40 11.75
C GLN A 270 23.94 -7.96 12.24
N LYS A 271 25.09 -7.39 11.93
CA LYS A 271 25.33 -5.99 12.25
C LYS A 271 24.80 -5.11 11.10
N PRO A 272 23.98 -4.09 11.37
CA PRO A 272 23.43 -3.21 10.31
C PRO A 272 24.48 -2.40 9.56
N ASP A 273 25.70 -2.25 10.12
CA ASP A 273 26.83 -1.53 9.52
C ASP A 273 27.61 -2.35 8.48
N LYS A 274 27.20 -3.61 8.25
CA LYS A 274 27.77 -4.46 7.21
C LYS A 274 26.83 -4.51 5.99
N ASP A 275 27.43 -4.51 4.81
CA ASP A 275 26.70 -4.64 3.55
C ASP A 275 25.89 -5.95 3.52
N LEU A 276 24.56 -5.83 3.55
CA LEU A 276 23.63 -6.94 3.39
C LEU A 276 22.64 -6.59 2.27
N PHE A 277 22.77 -7.30 1.15
CA PHE A 277 21.79 -7.29 0.06
C PHE A 277 21.53 -8.73 -0.37
N VAL A 278 20.32 -9.23 -0.12
CA VAL A 278 19.97 -10.64 -0.35
C VAL A 278 18.63 -10.76 -1.07
N GLY A 279 18.51 -11.79 -1.90
CA GLY A 279 17.31 -12.08 -2.68
C GLY A 279 17.57 -13.16 -3.73
N ASP A 280 16.67 -13.27 -4.70
CA ASP A 280 16.89 -14.09 -5.90
C ASP A 280 17.79 -13.33 -6.90
N ILE A 281 19.10 -13.49 -6.74
CA ILE A 281 20.11 -12.80 -7.54
C ILE A 281 20.35 -13.59 -8.84
N ILE A 282 20.01 -12.97 -9.97
CA ILE A 282 20.20 -13.57 -11.29
C ILE A 282 21.52 -13.09 -11.87
N HIS A 283 22.53 -13.95 -11.85
CA HIS A 283 23.81 -13.69 -12.52
C HIS A 283 23.69 -13.85 -14.04
N HIS A 284 24.45 -13.02 -14.78
CA HIS A 284 24.51 -13.07 -16.25
C HIS A 284 23.15 -12.89 -16.95
N ALA A 285 22.21 -12.17 -16.32
CA ALA A 285 20.94 -11.82 -16.93
C ALA A 285 21.16 -11.01 -18.21
N ARG A 286 20.36 -11.28 -19.26
CA ARG A 286 20.46 -10.58 -20.55
C ARG A 286 19.21 -9.73 -20.81
N PRO A 287 19.35 -8.55 -21.44
CA PRO A 287 18.19 -7.77 -21.88
C PRO A 287 17.29 -8.59 -22.81
N ILE A 288 15.99 -8.56 -22.54
CA ILE A 288 15.04 -9.30 -23.38
C ILE A 288 14.76 -8.47 -24.64
N ARG A 289 15.19 -8.99 -25.79
CA ARG A 289 15.00 -8.33 -27.11
C ARG A 289 13.73 -8.76 -27.86
N ARG A 290 12.87 -9.56 -27.23
CA ARG A 290 11.59 -9.99 -27.81
C ARG A 290 10.49 -8.96 -27.54
N HIS A 291 9.96 -8.32 -28.59
CA HIS A 291 8.92 -7.28 -28.50
C HIS A 291 7.64 -7.69 -27.77
N SER A 292 7.30 -8.98 -27.76
CA SER A 292 6.12 -9.49 -27.05
C SER A 292 6.31 -9.59 -25.52
N SER A 293 7.53 -9.38 -25.02
CA SER A 293 7.83 -9.45 -23.59
C SER A 293 7.44 -8.16 -22.89
N LYS A 294 6.87 -8.28 -21.68
CA LYS A 294 6.68 -7.14 -20.76
C LYS A 294 8.00 -6.43 -20.44
N TYR A 295 9.09 -7.19 -20.40
CA TYR A 295 10.44 -6.73 -20.06
C TYR A 295 11.29 -6.47 -21.31
N PHE A 296 10.65 -6.19 -22.45
CA PHE A 296 11.38 -5.83 -23.67
C PHE A 296 12.21 -4.57 -23.45
N VAL A 297 13.50 -4.62 -23.83
CA VAL A 297 14.39 -3.47 -23.83
C VAL A 297 15.09 -3.41 -25.19
N PRO A 298 14.96 -2.33 -25.97
CA PRO A 298 15.63 -2.21 -27.26
C PRO A 298 17.13 -1.91 -27.09
N GLU A 299 17.92 -2.23 -28.11
CA GLU A 299 19.40 -2.09 -28.09
C GLU A 299 19.84 -0.64 -27.85
N PHE A 300 19.14 0.34 -28.43
CA PHE A 300 19.48 1.75 -28.28
C PHE A 300 19.20 2.31 -26.88
N VAL A 301 18.34 1.66 -26.09
CA VAL A 301 18.10 2.03 -24.68
C VAL A 301 19.18 1.43 -23.78
N TYR A 302 19.61 0.21 -24.07
CA TYR A 302 20.63 -0.49 -23.32
C TYR A 302 21.45 -1.38 -24.24
N GLY A 303 22.65 -0.92 -24.63
CA GLY A 303 23.51 -1.58 -25.61
C GLY A 303 24.46 -2.65 -25.05
N GLN A 304 24.40 -2.92 -23.75
CA GLN A 304 25.23 -3.96 -23.13
C GLN A 304 24.55 -5.32 -23.25
N THR A 305 25.36 -6.37 -23.32
CA THR A 305 24.88 -7.74 -23.53
C THR A 305 24.31 -8.39 -22.27
N MET A 306 24.69 -7.90 -21.09
CA MET A 306 24.31 -8.43 -19.78
C MET A 306 23.97 -7.30 -18.82
N TYR A 307 23.00 -7.54 -17.94
CA TYR A 307 22.73 -6.70 -16.77
C TYR A 307 23.74 -6.97 -15.64
N PRO A 308 23.96 -5.98 -14.74
CA PRO A 308 24.70 -6.22 -13.50
C PRO A 308 23.95 -7.22 -12.60
N SER A 309 24.70 -7.91 -11.75
CA SER A 309 24.18 -8.77 -10.68
C SER A 309 23.90 -8.00 -9.41
#